data_AF-A0A1U8HSP0-F1
#
_entry.id   AF-A0A1U8HSP0-F1
#
_cell.length_a   1.000
_cell.length_b   1.000
_cell.length_c   1.000
_cell.angle_alpha   90.00
_cell.angle_beta   90.00
_cell.angle_gamma   90.00
#
_symmetry.space_group_name_H-M   'P 1'
#
loop_
_entity.id
_entity.type
_entity.pdbx_description
1 polymer ?
#
loop_
_entity_poly.entity_id
_entity_poly.type
_entity_poly.pdbx_seq_one_letter_code
_entity_poly.pdbx_strand_id
1 'polypeptide(L)'
;MQEGENCSLPTQILLQSPLQIGKGSNCCQWERDFTRYWDNRGWRSDLSEYLNVSLFLPFEELKSLNLSENNIADLVDNQVSLSSVFNNLEILDLSGNNFNDSVLSKLKSLTNLKTLDISNNMIVSLYHFEGISEFDILYTFNYVLRLTGEKVQPMMNLEVLDLSSNLLKNNDLTYLKGLSSLKSFSIRRNQLEGSISIRGV
;
A
#
# COMPACT_ATOMS: atom_id res chain seq x y z
N MET A 1 35.25 27.60 9.53
CA MET A 1 33.95 27.10 10.03
C MET A 1 33.02 27.08 8.84
N GLN A 2 32.88 25.93 8.19
CA GLN A 2 31.86 25.76 7.15
C GLN A 2 30.53 25.53 7.87
N GLU A 3 29.54 26.37 7.57
CA GLU A 3 28.16 26.16 7.97
C GLU A 3 27.72 24.78 7.49
N GLY A 4 27.21 23.96 8.40
CA GLY A 4 26.73 22.63 8.09
C GLY A 4 25.55 22.73 7.12
N GLU A 5 25.68 22.09 5.96
CA GLU A 5 24.55 21.90 5.05
C GLU A 5 23.46 21.12 5.81
N ASN A 6 22.32 21.77 6.08
CA ASN A 6 21.16 21.15 6.72
C ASN A 6 20.57 20.08 5.78
N CYS A 7 21.02 18.84 5.95
CA CYS A 7 20.48 17.67 5.29
C CYS A 7 19.11 17.31 5.88
N SER A 8 18.03 17.56 5.14
CA SER A 8 16.71 17.01 5.45
C SER A 8 16.53 15.65 4.78
N LEU A 9 16.00 14.67 5.50
CA LEU A 9 15.67 13.38 4.92
C LEU A 9 14.54 13.48 3.90
N PRO A 10 14.53 12.59 2.89
CA PRO A 10 13.51 12.58 1.86
C PRO A 10 12.14 12.20 2.44
N THR A 11 11.09 12.86 1.97
CA THR A 11 9.70 12.52 2.30
C THR A 11 9.09 11.53 1.30
N GLN A 12 9.84 11.15 0.26
CA GLN A 12 9.40 10.21 -0.77
C GLN A 12 10.53 9.23 -1.11
N ILE A 13 10.21 7.94 -1.20
CA ILE A 13 11.16 6.89 -1.61
C ILE A 13 10.51 6.03 -2.69
N LEU A 14 11.23 5.79 -3.79
CA LEU A 14 10.85 4.86 -4.86
C LEU A 14 11.89 3.74 -4.92
N LEU A 15 11.49 2.54 -4.48
CA LEU A 15 12.31 1.34 -4.50
C LEU A 15 12.16 0.62 -5.84
N GLN A 16 12.62 1.28 -6.90
CA GLN A 16 12.74 0.70 -8.24
C GLN A 16 14.23 0.57 -8.60
N SER A 17 14.56 -0.14 -9.68
CA SER A 17 15.93 -0.15 -10.22
C SER A 17 16.06 0.84 -11.37
N PRO A 18 16.89 1.90 -11.28
CA PRO A 18 17.70 2.29 -10.12
C PRO A 18 16.86 2.98 -9.03
N LEU A 19 17.32 2.87 -7.78
CA LEU A 19 16.65 3.46 -6.61
C LEU A 19 16.48 4.96 -6.83
N GLN A 20 15.26 5.49 -6.63
CA GLN A 20 15.02 6.93 -6.71
C GLN A 20 14.54 7.43 -5.35
N ILE A 21 15.31 8.35 -4.77
CA ILE A 21 14.97 9.02 -3.51
C ILE A 21 14.47 10.43 -3.85
N GLY A 22 13.30 10.80 -3.32
CA GLY A 22 12.73 12.15 -3.52
C GLY A 22 13.67 13.23 -2.98
N LYS A 23 13.74 14.39 -3.66
CA LYS A 23 14.69 15.45 -3.30
C LYS A 23 14.38 16.09 -1.94
N GLY A 24 14.97 15.58 -0.87
CA GLY A 24 15.41 16.39 0.28
C GLY A 24 16.70 17.14 -0.09
N SER A 25 17.12 18.15 0.69
CA SER A 25 18.36 18.91 0.48
C SER A 25 19.55 18.02 0.05
N ASN A 26 20.44 18.52 -0.82
CA ASN A 26 21.59 17.82 -1.43
C ASN A 26 22.40 16.92 -0.47
N CYS A 27 22.01 15.66 -0.31
CA CYS A 27 22.74 14.71 0.53
C CYS A 27 23.00 13.41 -0.24
N CYS A 28 23.83 13.51 -1.29
CA CYS A 28 24.29 12.37 -2.09
C CYS A 28 24.94 11.25 -1.27
N GLN A 29 25.37 11.55 -0.03
CA GLN A 29 25.91 10.57 0.89
C GLN A 29 24.83 9.63 1.45
N TRP A 30 23.63 10.12 1.75
CA TRP A 30 22.52 9.29 2.20
C TRP A 30 22.03 8.34 1.13
N GLU A 31 21.92 8.82 -0.12
CA GLU A 31 21.53 7.97 -1.25
C GLU A 31 22.51 6.82 -1.44
N ARG A 32 23.82 7.09 -1.35
CA ARG A 32 24.87 6.07 -1.42
C ARG A 32 24.84 5.13 -0.21
N ASP A 33 24.69 5.67 1.00
CA ASP A 33 24.68 4.86 2.23
C ASP A 33 23.43 3.99 2.32
N PHE A 34 22.25 4.51 1.95
CA PHE A 34 21.00 3.76 1.89
C PHE A 34 21.03 2.71 0.78
N THR A 35 21.49 3.04 -0.43
CA THR A 35 21.66 2.04 -1.51
C THR A 35 22.63 0.94 -1.07
N ARG A 36 23.77 1.31 -0.48
CA ARG A 36 24.75 0.36 0.05
C ARG A 36 24.18 -0.46 1.20
N TYR A 37 23.35 0.12 2.06
CA TYR A 37 22.70 -0.56 3.17
C TYR A 37 21.65 -1.55 2.66
N TRP A 38 20.87 -1.15 1.66
CA TRP A 38 19.89 -1.95 0.94
C TRP A 38 20.53 -3.17 0.26
N ASP A 39 21.59 -2.93 -0.52
CA ASP A 39 22.34 -3.98 -1.22
C ASP A 39 23.05 -4.97 -0.26
N ASN A 40 23.53 -4.48 0.89
CA ASN A 40 24.30 -5.32 1.83
C ASN A 40 23.47 -5.99 2.93
N ARG A 41 22.26 -5.52 3.24
CA ARG A 41 21.46 -6.03 4.38
C ARG A 41 20.02 -6.39 4.08
N GLY A 42 19.44 -5.99 2.94
CA GLY A 42 17.98 -6.05 2.78
C GLY A 42 17.48 -6.63 1.46
N TRP A 43 18.27 -6.62 0.39
CA TRP A 43 17.72 -6.85 -0.94
C TRP A 43 18.72 -7.47 -1.92
N ARG A 44 19.32 -8.61 -1.55
CA ARG A 44 19.95 -9.46 -2.57
C ARG A 44 18.84 -10.09 -3.40
N SER A 45 18.83 -9.72 -4.67
CA SER A 45 17.84 -9.95 -5.72
C SER A 45 17.57 -11.41 -6.11
N ASP A 46 17.67 -12.36 -5.18
CA ASP A 46 17.40 -13.77 -5.46
C ASP A 46 16.74 -14.55 -4.30
N LEU A 47 16.66 -14.01 -3.05
CA LEU A 47 16.25 -14.85 -1.90
C LEU A 47 15.42 -14.19 -0.77
N SER A 48 15.08 -12.90 -0.80
CA SER A 48 14.19 -12.34 0.23
C SER A 48 12.90 -11.80 -0.37
N GLU A 49 11.88 -12.64 -0.37
CA GLU A 49 10.47 -12.27 -0.55
C GLU A 49 9.95 -11.38 0.62
N TYR A 50 10.84 -10.81 1.43
CA TYR A 50 10.51 -10.15 2.69
C TYR A 50 11.20 -8.79 2.74
N LEU A 51 10.44 -7.74 3.07
CA LEU A 51 10.97 -6.41 3.32
C LEU A 51 11.00 -6.12 4.82
N ASN A 52 12.19 -5.91 5.37
CA ASN A 52 12.35 -5.46 6.74
C ASN A 52 11.97 -3.97 6.86
N VAL A 53 10.88 -3.66 7.56
CA VAL A 53 10.41 -2.25 7.66
C VAL A 53 11.32 -1.41 8.56
N SER A 54 12.13 -2.02 9.43
CA SER A 54 13.09 -1.27 10.26
C SER A 54 14.16 -0.54 9.44
N LEU A 55 14.31 -0.87 8.15
CA LEU A 55 15.18 -0.15 7.21
C LEU A 55 14.71 1.30 7.00
N PHE A 56 13.44 1.61 7.27
CA PHE A 56 12.86 2.93 7.08
C PHE A 56 12.83 3.78 8.35
N LEU A 57 13.27 3.26 9.50
CA LEU A 57 13.31 4.00 10.77
C LEU A 57 13.95 5.40 10.69
N PRO A 58 15.03 5.63 9.90
CA PRO A 58 15.57 6.98 9.79
C PRO A 58 14.61 7.99 9.15
N PHE A 59 13.68 7.55 8.28
CA PHE A 59 12.82 8.43 7.48
C PHE A 59 11.52 8.78 8.23
N GLU A 60 11.65 9.42 9.38
CA GLU A 60 10.50 9.78 10.25
C GLU A 60 9.48 10.69 9.54
N GLU A 61 9.90 11.45 8.52
CA GLU A 61 9.06 12.36 7.74
C GLU A 61 8.56 11.73 6.42
N LEU A 62 8.67 10.41 6.26
CA LEU A 62 8.28 9.73 5.02
C LEU A 62 6.77 9.81 4.82
N LYS A 63 6.36 10.43 3.71
CA LYS A 63 4.95 10.60 3.31
C LYS A 63 4.54 9.73 2.14
N SER A 64 5.47 9.37 1.27
CA SER A 64 5.20 8.53 0.10
C SER A 64 6.24 7.43 -0.01
N LEU A 65 5.76 6.19 -0.12
CA LEU A 65 6.61 5.03 -0.32
C LEU A 65 6.08 4.23 -1.51
N ASN A 66 6.93 4.07 -2.52
CA ASN A 66 6.65 3.21 -3.66
C ASN A 66 7.55 1.97 -3.58
N LEU A 67 6.92 0.83 -3.40
CA LEU A 67 7.50 -0.51 -3.41
C LEU A 67 7.03 -1.31 -4.63
N SER A 68 6.49 -0.65 -5.66
CA SER A 68 5.89 -1.32 -6.81
C SER A 68 6.90 -2.12 -7.64
N GLU A 69 6.41 -3.14 -8.34
CA GLU A 69 7.16 -3.94 -9.31
C GLU A 69 8.41 -4.59 -8.69
N ASN A 70 8.20 -5.22 -7.53
CA ASN A 70 9.21 -5.93 -6.77
C ASN A 70 8.75 -7.38 -6.49
N ASN A 71 9.63 -8.22 -5.94
CA ASN A 71 9.29 -9.61 -5.60
C ASN A 71 8.94 -9.77 -4.11
N ILE A 72 8.34 -8.77 -3.47
CA ILE A 72 8.06 -8.77 -2.03
C ILE A 72 6.75 -9.52 -1.76
N ALA A 73 6.79 -10.53 -0.89
CA ALA A 73 5.63 -11.26 -0.41
C ALA A 73 5.17 -10.83 0.99
N ASP A 74 6.05 -10.26 1.82
CA ASP A 74 5.67 -9.82 3.16
C ASP A 74 6.54 -8.68 3.74
N LEU A 75 5.94 -7.90 4.66
CA LEU A 75 6.58 -6.83 5.44
C LEU A 75 6.96 -7.36 6.82
N VAL A 76 8.25 -7.53 7.09
CA VAL A 76 8.77 -8.04 8.37
C VAL A 76 9.10 -6.89 9.29
N ASP A 77 8.63 -6.99 10.52
CA ASP A 77 8.59 -5.87 11.46
C ASP A 77 9.62 -5.99 12.59
N ASN A 78 10.26 -7.15 12.79
CA ASN A 78 11.42 -7.36 13.67
C ASN A 78 11.33 -6.63 15.04
N GLN A 79 10.15 -6.72 15.68
CA GLN A 79 9.82 -6.08 16.97
C GLN A 79 9.59 -4.55 16.92
N VAL A 80 9.52 -3.96 15.73
CA VAL A 80 9.13 -2.57 15.49
C VAL A 80 7.73 -2.58 14.86
N SER A 81 6.82 -1.71 15.30
CA SER A 81 5.47 -1.66 14.70
C SER A 81 5.49 -0.88 13.38
N LEU A 82 4.75 -1.31 12.36
CA LEU A 82 4.58 -0.55 11.11
C LEU A 82 4.15 0.91 11.38
N SER A 83 3.21 1.13 12.29
CA SER A 83 2.77 2.46 12.71
C SER A 83 3.87 3.35 13.29
N SER A 84 4.92 2.76 13.87
CA SER A 84 6.07 3.54 14.39
C SER A 84 7.07 3.91 13.30
N VAL A 85 7.16 3.10 12.24
CA VAL A 85 8.05 3.36 11.09
C VAL A 85 7.39 4.32 10.10
N PHE A 86 6.10 4.16 9.86
CA PHE A 86 5.34 4.83 8.81
C PHE A 86 4.25 5.73 9.40
N ASN A 87 4.55 6.37 10.53
CA ASN A 87 3.61 7.24 11.24
C ASN A 87 3.07 8.39 10.38
N ASN A 88 3.87 8.93 9.47
CA ASN A 88 3.51 10.05 8.59
C ASN A 88 3.17 9.64 7.15
N LEU A 89 3.07 8.34 6.88
CA LEU A 89 2.90 7.84 5.53
C LEU A 89 1.47 8.09 5.02
N GLU A 90 1.36 8.84 3.93
CA GLU A 90 0.10 9.23 3.29
C GLU A 90 -0.15 8.41 2.00
N ILE A 91 0.90 7.99 1.30
CA ILE A 91 0.82 7.27 0.01
C ILE A 91 1.69 6.01 0.09
N LEU A 92 1.09 4.86 -0.19
CA LEU A 92 1.77 3.58 -0.26
C LEU A 92 1.38 2.84 -1.54
N ASP A 93 2.38 2.55 -2.37
CA ASP A 93 2.23 1.75 -3.58
C ASP A 93 2.94 0.41 -3.39
N LEU A 94 2.16 -0.68 -3.27
CA LEU A 94 2.62 -2.07 -3.17
C LEU A 94 2.37 -2.85 -4.46
N SER A 95 2.02 -2.16 -5.56
CA SER A 95 1.53 -2.84 -6.75
C SER A 95 2.59 -3.72 -7.42
N GLY A 96 2.20 -4.79 -8.12
CA GLY A 96 3.16 -5.65 -8.83
C GLY A 96 4.13 -6.36 -7.90
N ASN A 97 3.60 -7.01 -6.86
CA ASN A 97 4.36 -7.76 -5.86
C ASN A 97 3.70 -9.12 -5.61
N ASN A 98 4.18 -9.84 -4.59
CA ASN A 98 3.73 -11.17 -4.21
C ASN A 98 2.93 -11.16 -2.88
N PHE A 99 2.37 -10.02 -2.47
CA PHE A 99 1.62 -9.93 -1.20
C PHE A 99 0.33 -10.75 -1.26
N ASN A 100 -0.04 -11.34 -0.13
CA ASN A 100 -1.33 -12.00 0.08
C ASN A 100 -2.15 -11.24 1.14
N ASP A 101 -3.35 -11.73 1.46
CA ASP A 101 -4.31 -11.10 2.37
C ASP A 101 -3.74 -10.74 3.77
N SER A 102 -2.64 -11.38 4.20
CA SER A 102 -2.02 -11.12 5.51
C SER A 102 -1.42 -9.71 5.62
N VAL A 103 -0.98 -9.10 4.50
CA VAL A 103 -0.40 -7.75 4.50
C VAL A 103 -1.41 -6.71 5.00
N LEU A 104 -2.69 -6.92 4.67
CA LEU A 104 -3.77 -5.99 5.00
C LEU A 104 -3.92 -5.79 6.52
N SER A 105 -3.72 -6.87 7.30
CA SER A 105 -3.75 -6.80 8.77
C SER A 105 -2.66 -5.90 9.36
N LYS A 106 -1.50 -5.84 8.71
CA LYS A 106 -0.36 -4.99 9.12
C LYS A 106 -0.61 -3.52 8.77
N LEU A 107 -1.20 -3.27 7.60
CA LEU A 107 -1.52 -1.93 7.10
C LEU A 107 -2.61 -1.22 7.93
N LYS A 108 -3.43 -1.96 8.67
CA LYS A 108 -4.44 -1.39 9.57
C LYS A 108 -3.89 -0.40 10.60
N SER A 109 -2.62 -0.53 10.96
CA SER A 109 -1.97 0.37 11.90
C SER A 109 -1.57 1.74 11.30
N LEU A 110 -1.66 1.91 9.98
CA LEU A 110 -1.25 3.11 9.26
C LEU A 110 -2.41 4.12 9.15
N THR A 111 -2.68 4.85 10.22
CA THR A 111 -3.87 5.71 10.33
C THR A 111 -3.83 6.96 9.43
N ASN A 112 -2.64 7.42 9.03
CA ASN A 112 -2.49 8.60 8.15
C ASN A 112 -2.49 8.26 6.65
N LEU A 113 -2.64 6.97 6.31
CA LEU A 113 -2.60 6.53 4.92
C LEU A 113 -3.86 7.01 4.19
N LYS A 114 -3.66 7.71 3.06
CA LYS A 114 -4.71 8.28 2.20
C LYS A 114 -4.85 7.56 0.87
N THR A 115 -3.76 7.02 0.36
CA THR A 115 -3.74 6.31 -0.93
C THR A 115 -3.00 5.00 -0.79
N LEU A 116 -3.67 3.92 -1.20
CA LEU A 116 -3.12 2.57 -1.21
C LEU A 116 -3.33 1.93 -2.59
N ASP A 117 -2.24 1.47 -3.20
CA ASP A 117 -2.29 0.60 -4.36
C ASP A 117 -1.77 -0.80 -3.99
N ILE A 118 -2.63 -1.80 -4.10
CA ILE A 118 -2.32 -3.22 -3.87
C ILE A 118 -2.59 -4.05 -5.14
N SER A 119 -2.61 -3.41 -6.30
CA SER A 119 -2.82 -4.06 -7.60
C SER A 119 -1.71 -5.06 -7.94
N ASN A 120 -1.98 -6.01 -8.82
CA ASN A 120 -1.06 -7.04 -9.28
C ASN A 120 -0.33 -7.76 -8.13
N ASN A 121 -1.09 -8.20 -7.12
CA ASN A 121 -0.64 -9.03 -6.02
C ASN A 121 -1.46 -10.34 -5.97
N MET A 122 -1.25 -11.16 -4.93
CA MET A 122 -2.00 -12.42 -4.69
C MET A 122 -3.13 -12.23 -3.67
N ILE A 123 -3.75 -11.05 -3.64
CA ILE A 123 -4.83 -10.72 -2.70
C ILE A 123 -6.15 -11.26 -3.23
N VAL A 124 -6.78 -12.13 -2.43
CA VAL A 124 -8.02 -12.82 -2.78
C VAL A 124 -9.21 -12.24 -2.01
N SER A 125 -8.99 -11.66 -0.82
CA SER A 125 -10.05 -11.07 -0.01
C SER A 125 -9.62 -9.78 0.67
N LEU A 126 -10.58 -8.84 0.76
CA LEU A 126 -10.46 -7.60 1.52
C LEU A 126 -10.99 -7.73 2.96
N TYR A 127 -11.17 -8.96 3.48
CA TYR A 127 -11.73 -9.21 4.80
C TYR A 127 -11.03 -8.42 5.93
N HIS A 128 -9.71 -8.30 5.87
CA HIS A 128 -8.90 -7.60 6.88
C HIS A 128 -8.93 -6.06 6.78
N PHE A 129 -9.71 -5.48 5.86
CA PHE A 129 -9.90 -4.03 5.81
C PHE A 129 -10.77 -3.49 6.95
N GLU A 130 -11.33 -4.35 7.81
CA GLU A 130 -12.06 -3.92 9.00
C GLU A 130 -11.18 -2.99 9.86
N GLY A 131 -11.51 -1.70 9.87
CA GLY A 131 -10.83 -0.68 10.67
C GLY A 131 -9.60 -0.02 10.03
N ILE A 132 -9.37 -0.17 8.72
CA ILE A 132 -8.46 0.74 7.99
C ILE A 132 -9.29 1.97 7.58
N SER A 133 -9.59 2.83 8.56
CA SER A 133 -10.74 3.73 8.53
C SER A 133 -10.56 5.05 7.78
N GLU A 134 -9.43 5.32 7.12
CA GLU A 134 -9.15 6.72 6.71
C GLU A 134 -8.55 6.94 5.31
N PHE A 135 -8.30 5.90 4.50
CA PHE A 135 -7.80 6.17 3.15
C PHE A 135 -8.91 6.61 2.18
N ASP A 136 -8.58 7.60 1.36
CA ASP A 136 -9.45 8.22 0.38
C ASP A 136 -9.50 7.43 -0.94
N ILE A 137 -8.42 6.72 -1.27
CA ILE A 137 -8.20 6.07 -2.56
C ILE A 137 -7.65 4.65 -2.39
N LEU A 138 -8.31 3.67 -3.03
CA LEU A 138 -7.89 2.27 -3.06
C LEU A 138 -7.95 1.67 -4.48
N TYR A 139 -6.83 1.10 -4.91
CA TYR A 139 -6.70 0.32 -6.15
C TYR A 139 -6.41 -1.15 -5.84
N THR A 140 -7.20 -2.08 -6.40
CA THR A 140 -7.11 -3.52 -6.07
C THR A 140 -7.13 -4.45 -7.28
N PHE A 141 -6.48 -4.10 -8.38
CA PHE A 141 -6.49 -4.91 -9.61
C PHE A 141 -5.70 -6.23 -9.40
N ASN A 142 -6.32 -7.28 -8.84
CA ASN A 142 -5.62 -8.48 -8.36
C ASN A 142 -5.99 -9.75 -9.14
N TYR A 143 -6.81 -9.66 -10.19
CA TYR A 143 -7.30 -10.77 -11.03
C TYR A 143 -8.09 -11.89 -10.33
N VAL A 144 -7.93 -12.09 -9.02
CA VAL A 144 -8.52 -13.18 -8.23
C VAL A 144 -9.37 -12.69 -7.06
N LEU A 145 -9.38 -11.39 -6.79
CA LEU A 145 -10.07 -10.81 -5.65
C LEU A 145 -11.59 -11.07 -5.70
N ARG A 146 -12.12 -11.47 -4.55
CA ARG A 146 -13.54 -11.58 -4.23
C ARG A 146 -13.82 -10.75 -2.97
N LEU A 147 -15.06 -10.30 -2.82
CA LEU A 147 -15.51 -9.72 -1.57
C LEU A 147 -16.22 -10.80 -0.77
N THR A 148 -15.67 -11.17 0.39
CA THR A 148 -16.19 -12.21 1.28
C THR A 148 -16.15 -11.72 2.73
N GLY A 149 -17.12 -12.11 3.56
CA GLY A 149 -17.12 -11.81 5.01
C GLY A 149 -18.47 -11.36 5.57
N GLU A 150 -18.49 -10.99 6.85
CA GLU A 150 -19.55 -10.13 7.40
C GLU A 150 -19.18 -8.68 7.08
N LYS A 151 -20.18 -7.87 6.69
CA LYS A 151 -20.11 -6.47 6.23
C LYS A 151 -18.71 -5.84 6.36
N VAL A 152 -18.08 -5.50 5.23
CA VAL A 152 -17.05 -4.46 5.19
C VAL A 152 -17.65 -3.27 5.93
N GLN A 153 -17.23 -3.02 7.18
CA GLN A 153 -17.71 -1.85 7.90
C GLN A 153 -17.34 -0.65 7.03
N PRO A 154 -18.27 0.29 6.83
CA PRO A 154 -18.16 1.25 5.74
C PRO A 154 -16.82 1.97 5.85
N MET A 155 -16.02 1.87 4.79
CA MET A 155 -14.83 2.71 4.60
C MET A 155 -15.37 4.14 4.38
N MET A 156 -15.75 4.81 5.47
CA MET A 156 -16.62 5.99 5.43
C MET A 156 -16.02 7.17 4.67
N ASN A 157 -14.70 7.20 4.49
CA ASN A 157 -14.01 8.28 3.79
C ASN A 157 -13.58 7.90 2.37
N LEU A 158 -13.80 6.66 1.93
CA LEU A 158 -13.33 6.19 0.63
C LEU A 158 -14.04 6.95 -0.51
N GLU A 159 -13.27 7.73 -1.26
CA GLU A 159 -13.77 8.54 -2.38
C GLU A 159 -13.55 7.86 -3.73
N VAL A 160 -12.47 7.08 -3.86
CA VAL A 160 -12.11 6.39 -5.10
C VAL A 160 -11.86 4.91 -4.81
N LEU A 161 -12.62 4.05 -5.49
CA LEU A 161 -12.47 2.60 -5.41
C LEU A 161 -12.43 1.97 -6.80
N ASP A 162 -11.28 1.39 -7.14
CA ASP A 162 -11.13 0.59 -8.37
C ASP A 162 -10.96 -0.89 -8.04
N LEU A 163 -12.04 -1.64 -8.26
CA LEU A 163 -12.09 -3.10 -8.16
C LEU A 163 -12.06 -3.77 -9.54
N SER A 164 -11.61 -3.08 -10.58
CA SER A 164 -11.62 -3.63 -11.93
C SER A 164 -10.68 -4.82 -12.10
N SER A 165 -11.04 -5.70 -13.05
CA SER A 165 -10.31 -6.93 -13.39
C SER A 165 -10.05 -7.83 -12.19
N ASN A 166 -11.14 -8.19 -11.51
CA ASN A 166 -11.17 -9.16 -10.43
C ASN A 166 -12.24 -10.23 -10.72
N LEU A 167 -12.58 -11.07 -9.74
CA LEU A 167 -13.57 -12.15 -9.89
C LEU A 167 -14.90 -11.84 -9.20
N LEU A 168 -15.26 -10.54 -9.12
CA LEU A 168 -16.47 -10.10 -8.44
C LEU A 168 -17.72 -10.61 -9.15
N LYS A 169 -18.62 -11.19 -8.37
CA LYS A 169 -19.96 -11.61 -8.77
C LYS A 169 -21.01 -10.66 -8.20
N ASN A 170 -22.25 -10.77 -8.68
CA ASN A 170 -23.35 -9.90 -8.22
C ASN A 170 -23.53 -9.89 -6.70
N ASN A 171 -23.38 -11.05 -6.05
CA ASN A 171 -23.53 -11.17 -4.59
C ASN A 171 -22.41 -10.47 -3.82
N ASP A 172 -21.22 -10.36 -4.40
CA ASP A 172 -20.05 -9.72 -3.78
C ASP A 172 -20.29 -8.21 -3.59
N LEU A 173 -21.09 -7.60 -4.46
CA LEU A 173 -21.44 -6.17 -4.38
C LEU A 173 -22.30 -5.82 -3.15
N THR A 174 -22.90 -6.81 -2.49
CA THR A 174 -23.66 -6.56 -1.25
C THR A 174 -22.76 -6.08 -0.12
N TYR A 175 -21.47 -6.39 -0.17
CA TYR A 175 -20.45 -5.94 0.78
C TYR A 175 -19.99 -4.50 0.58
N LEU A 176 -20.34 -3.88 -0.55
CA LEU A 176 -20.00 -2.48 -0.85
C LEU A 176 -21.08 -1.50 -0.39
N LYS A 177 -22.19 -2.00 0.17
CA LYS A 177 -23.27 -1.15 0.69
C LYS A 177 -22.75 -0.28 1.83
N GLY A 178 -22.98 1.03 1.74
CA GLY A 178 -22.62 1.98 2.80
C GLY A 178 -21.33 2.77 2.53
N LEU A 179 -20.70 2.60 1.36
CA LEU A 179 -19.62 3.46 0.90
C LEU A 179 -20.16 4.83 0.42
N SER A 180 -20.75 5.58 1.34
CA SER A 180 -21.51 6.81 1.05
C SER A 180 -20.68 7.98 0.54
N SER A 181 -19.36 7.93 0.64
CA SER A 181 -18.44 8.99 0.23
C SER A 181 -17.82 8.76 -1.14
N LEU A 182 -18.14 7.63 -1.80
CA LEU A 182 -17.58 7.30 -3.11
C LEU A 182 -17.99 8.35 -4.16
N LYS A 183 -16.98 8.88 -4.83
CA LYS A 183 -17.10 9.80 -5.97
C LYS A 183 -16.73 9.11 -7.28
N SER A 184 -15.83 8.13 -7.22
CA SER A 184 -15.39 7.33 -8.37
C SER A 184 -15.37 5.85 -8.01
N PHE A 185 -16.04 5.05 -8.83
CA PHE A 185 -16.18 3.61 -8.60
C PHE A 185 -16.06 2.84 -9.91
N SER A 186 -15.17 1.85 -9.93
CA SER A 186 -14.94 0.99 -11.10
C SER A 186 -15.03 -0.48 -10.72
N ILE A 187 -15.87 -1.22 -11.45
CA ILE A 187 -16.02 -2.69 -11.37
C ILE A 187 -15.87 -3.35 -12.73
N ARG A 188 -15.20 -2.67 -13.66
CA ARG A 188 -15.03 -3.15 -15.04
C ARG A 188 -14.31 -4.51 -15.04
N ARG A 189 -14.57 -5.36 -16.04
CA ARG A 189 -13.87 -6.66 -16.22
C ARG A 189 -13.99 -7.60 -15.01
N ASN A 190 -15.17 -7.65 -14.40
CA ASN A 190 -15.52 -8.62 -13.36
C ASN A 190 -16.49 -9.70 -13.90
N GLN A 191 -16.87 -10.67 -13.06
CA GLN A 191 -17.81 -11.76 -13.38
C GLN A 191 -19.27 -11.37 -13.08
N LEU A 192 -19.65 -10.16 -13.49
CA LEU A 192 -20.97 -9.62 -13.24
C LEU A 192 -21.92 -10.00 -14.38
N GLU A 193 -23.10 -10.49 -14.04
CA GLU A 193 -24.09 -11.00 -15.00
C GLU A 193 -25.45 -10.33 -14.81
N GLY A 194 -26.22 -10.20 -15.89
CA GLY A 194 -27.57 -9.64 -15.83
C GLY A 194 -27.63 -8.19 -15.33
N SER A 195 -28.75 -7.83 -14.72
CA SER A 195 -28.95 -6.50 -14.13
C SER A 195 -28.35 -6.42 -12.73
N ILE A 196 -27.51 -5.44 -12.50
CA ILE A 196 -26.87 -5.18 -11.20
C ILE A 196 -27.70 -4.12 -10.46
N SER A 197 -28.04 -4.39 -9.19
CA SER A 197 -28.69 -3.42 -8.31
C SER A 197 -27.81 -3.19 -7.10
N ILE A 198 -27.06 -2.09 -7.13
CA ILE A 198 -26.25 -1.60 -6.01
C ILE A 198 -27.02 -0.41 -5.45
N ARG A 199 -27.63 -0.58 -4.28
CA ARG A 199 -28.29 0.53 -3.56
C ARG A 199 -27.35 1.01 -2.45
N GLY A 200 -27.06 2.30 -2.41
CA GLY A 200 -26.23 2.90 -1.35
C GLY A 200 -24.73 2.78 -1.59
N VAL A 201 -24.32 2.76 -2.87
CA VAL A 201 -23.01 3.20 -3.37
C VAL A 201 -23.27 4.48 -4.16
#